data_AF-A0A7L9FH29-F1
#
_entry.id   AF-A0A7L9FH29-F1
#
_cell.length_a   1.000
_cell.length_b   1.000
_cell.length_c   1.000
_cell.angle_alpha   90.00
_cell.angle_beta   90.00
_cell.angle_gamma   90.00
#
_symmetry.space_group_name_H-M   'P 1'
#
loop_
_entity.id
_entity.type
_entity.pdbx_description
1 polymer ?
#
loop_
_entity_poly.entity_id
_entity_poly.type
_entity_poly.pdbx_seq_one_letter_code
_entity_poly.pdbx_strand_id
1 'polypeptide(L)'
;MAESLAKVAVRLRKAFGSATVDTYTLNRVYLMAVTEMLEKYGYPATALRLFEWGYAMGHAYMLKLERELEKLKPEPKVTRMVAWLAWYMFSGTKPKIEQRVIPEPGFPYPVSVTYVRDPNSPWDQEIFLGEYRRASHYPAGAYEAAGNTYGVLVTKGAIRTLARITKAISAGDKYTELAFVTVPAQLASEDYIESLVPGFFSEIPFKKSQELYEKYFGIKW
;
A
#
# COMPACT_ATOMS: atom_id res chain seq x y z
N MET A 1 23.18 -11.28 -0.19
CA MET A 1 21.73 -10.96 -0.08
C MET A 1 21.35 -10.33 1.26
N ALA A 2 21.63 -10.95 2.42
CA ALA A 2 21.31 -10.34 3.72
C ALA A 2 21.94 -8.94 3.92
N GLU A 3 23.15 -8.74 3.39
CA GLU A 3 23.86 -7.46 3.49
C GLU A 3 23.22 -6.32 2.67
N SER A 4 22.61 -6.61 1.51
CA SER A 4 21.91 -5.57 0.73
C SER A 4 20.59 -5.19 1.40
N LEU A 5 19.89 -6.17 1.97
CA LEU A 5 18.64 -6.00 2.71
C LEU A 5 18.82 -5.18 3.99
N ALA A 6 19.87 -5.47 4.77
CA ALA A 6 20.22 -4.69 5.96
C ALA A 6 20.57 -3.23 5.61
N LYS A 7 21.28 -3.01 4.50
CA LYS A 7 21.59 -1.66 4.00
C LYS A 7 20.33 -0.88 3.62
N VAL A 8 19.33 -1.53 3.01
CA VAL A 8 18.03 -0.90 2.72
C VAL A 8 17.30 -0.52 4.00
N ALA A 9 17.21 -1.44 4.96
CA ALA A 9 16.53 -1.18 6.24
C ALA A 9 17.16 -0.02 7.02
N VAL A 10 18.49 0.02 7.12
CA VAL A 10 19.23 1.10 7.79
C VAL A 10 19.03 2.44 7.07
N ARG A 11 18.99 2.45 5.74
CA ARG A 11 18.81 3.67 4.95
C ARG A 11 17.38 4.20 4.99
N LEU A 12 16.38 3.32 4.92
CA LEU A 12 14.99 3.68 5.18
C LEU A 12 14.88 4.32 6.57
N ARG A 13 15.43 3.67 7.59
CA ARG A 13 15.47 4.22 8.95
C ARG A 13 16.20 5.56 9.02
N LYS A 14 17.28 5.78 8.27
CA LYS A 14 18.00 7.06 8.27
C LYS A 14 17.21 8.16 7.54
N ALA A 15 16.58 7.84 6.42
CA ALA A 15 15.79 8.78 5.62
C ALA A 15 14.53 9.25 6.36
N PHE A 16 13.93 8.37 7.17
CA PHE A 16 12.70 8.65 7.89
C PHE A 16 12.89 8.90 9.39
N GLY A 17 13.98 8.44 9.99
CA GLY A 17 14.21 8.48 11.44
C GLY A 17 14.56 9.85 12.02
N SER A 18 14.93 10.83 11.19
CA SER A 18 15.05 12.24 11.61
C SER A 18 13.74 13.02 11.43
N ALA A 19 12.71 12.42 10.83
CA ALA A 19 11.45 13.07 10.44
C ALA A 19 10.20 12.31 10.92
N THR A 20 10.35 11.17 11.61
CA THR A 20 9.23 10.43 12.21
C THR A 20 8.66 11.24 13.36
N VAL A 21 7.60 11.99 13.06
CA VAL A 21 6.56 12.32 14.03
C VAL A 21 6.25 11.03 14.80
N ASP A 22 6.17 11.13 16.13
CA ASP A 22 5.78 10.00 16.98
C ASP A 22 4.57 9.31 16.35
N THR A 23 4.66 8.00 16.12
CA THR A 23 3.59 7.18 15.53
C THR A 23 2.27 7.42 16.27
N TYR A 24 2.34 7.67 17.58
CA TYR A 24 1.20 8.06 18.39
C TYR A 24 0.56 9.38 17.92
N THR A 25 1.36 10.42 17.69
CA THR A 25 0.88 11.73 17.23
C THR A 25 0.30 11.64 15.83
N LEU A 26 0.97 10.93 14.91
CA LEU A 26 0.47 10.73 13.55
C LEU A 26 -0.87 9.98 13.57
N ASN A 27 -0.99 8.96 14.43
CA ASN A 27 -2.23 8.23 14.62
C ASN A 27 -3.36 9.15 15.11
N ARG A 28 -3.12 9.99 16.11
CA ARG A 28 -4.15 10.91 16.64
C ARG A 28 -4.62 11.90 15.59
N VAL A 29 -3.70 12.48 14.83
CA VAL A 29 -4.05 13.39 13.71
C VAL A 29 -4.84 12.64 12.63
N TYR A 30 -4.45 11.40 12.32
CA TYR A 30 -5.18 10.56 11.37
C TYR A 30 -6.61 10.30 11.84
N LEU A 31 -6.80 9.87 13.09
CA LEU A 31 -8.13 9.61 13.67
C LEU A 31 -9.01 10.87 13.63
N MET A 32 -8.47 12.02 14.04
CA MET A 32 -9.18 13.30 13.94
C MET A 32 -9.61 13.60 12.51
N ALA A 33 -8.70 13.47 11.55
CA ALA A 33 -9.00 13.73 10.15
C ALA A 33 -10.07 12.78 9.59
N VAL A 34 -10.02 11.49 9.94
CA VAL A 34 -11.01 10.50 9.51
C VAL A 34 -12.38 10.84 10.08
N THR A 35 -12.49 11.10 11.39
CA THR A 35 -13.76 11.44 12.05
C THR A 35 -14.39 12.68 11.42
N GLU A 36 -13.63 13.77 11.27
CA GLU A 36 -14.12 15.01 10.65
C GLU A 36 -14.58 14.80 9.20
N MET A 37 -13.85 14.00 8.41
CA MET A 37 -14.25 13.70 7.04
C MET A 37 -15.50 12.84 6.98
N LEU A 38 -15.63 11.85 7.86
CA LEU A 38 -16.80 10.98 7.92
C LEU A 38 -18.06 11.77 8.26
N GLU A 39 -17.98 12.65 9.25
CA GLU A 39 -19.08 13.52 9.66
C GLU A 39 -19.51 14.47 8.53
N LYS A 40 -18.53 15.04 7.82
CA LYS A 40 -18.80 16.08 6.80
C LYS A 40 -19.19 15.53 5.43
N TYR A 41 -18.57 14.44 4.98
CA TYR A 41 -18.67 13.96 3.59
C TYR A 41 -19.26 12.55 3.48
N GLY A 42 -19.43 11.85 4.59
CA GLY A 42 -19.87 10.45 4.61
C GLY A 42 -18.77 9.47 4.20
N TYR A 43 -19.09 8.19 4.35
CA TYR A 43 -18.12 7.09 4.20
C TYR A 43 -17.49 6.99 2.80
N PRO A 44 -18.25 6.91 1.69
CA PRO A 44 -17.65 6.66 0.37
C PRO A 44 -16.65 7.73 -0.06
N ALA A 45 -17.00 9.01 0.17
CA ALA A 45 -16.12 10.13 -0.16
C ALA A 45 -14.86 10.14 0.72
N THR A 46 -15.00 9.79 2.00
CA THR A 46 -13.87 9.70 2.94
C THR A 46 -12.92 8.58 2.55
N ALA A 47 -13.43 7.40 2.21
CA ALA A 47 -12.62 6.26 1.77
C ALA A 47 -11.76 6.63 0.55
N LEU A 48 -12.37 7.22 -0.47
CA LEU A 48 -11.66 7.68 -1.67
C LEU A 48 -10.61 8.74 -1.32
N ARG A 49 -10.95 9.72 -0.49
CA ARG A 49 -10.02 10.80 -0.11
C ARG A 49 -8.82 10.29 0.67
N LEU A 50 -9.03 9.40 1.63
CA LEU A 50 -7.96 8.77 2.41
C LEU A 50 -7.03 7.98 1.49
N PHE A 51 -7.60 7.21 0.56
CA PHE A 51 -6.83 6.49 -0.44
C PHE A 51 -5.98 7.44 -1.30
N GLU A 52 -6.55 8.53 -1.80
CA GLU A 52 -5.83 9.55 -2.57
C GLU A 52 -4.67 10.18 -1.79
N TRP A 53 -4.89 10.52 -0.51
CA TRP A 53 -3.86 11.07 0.37
C TRP A 53 -2.73 10.07 0.60
N GLY A 54 -3.09 8.81 0.84
CA GLY A 54 -2.16 7.71 0.90
C GLY A 54 -1.32 7.62 -0.37
N TYR A 55 -1.98 7.66 -1.53
CA TYR A 55 -1.33 7.58 -2.84
C TYR A 55 -0.30 8.69 -3.03
N ALA A 56 -0.69 9.95 -2.75
CA ALA A 56 0.20 11.10 -2.81
C ALA A 56 1.47 10.90 -1.96
N MET A 57 1.26 10.44 -0.72
CA MET A 57 2.32 10.26 0.26
C MET A 57 3.25 9.09 -0.09
N GLY A 58 2.70 7.95 -0.51
CA GLY A 58 3.47 6.79 -0.95
C GLY A 58 4.38 7.12 -2.12
N HIS A 59 3.86 7.84 -3.12
CA HIS A 59 4.66 8.33 -4.24
C HIS A 59 5.79 9.26 -3.77
N ALA A 60 5.47 10.28 -2.97
CA ALA A 60 6.45 11.24 -2.47
C ALA A 60 7.55 10.59 -1.62
N TYR A 61 7.21 9.57 -0.81
CA TYR A 61 8.20 8.83 -0.04
C TYR A 61 9.17 8.04 -0.91
N MET A 62 8.68 7.43 -1.99
CA MET A 62 9.56 6.67 -2.88
C MET A 62 10.47 7.56 -3.71
N LEU A 63 10.01 8.75 -4.12
CA LEU A 63 10.88 9.72 -4.80
C LEU A 63 12.04 10.19 -3.91
N LYS A 64 11.85 10.29 -2.59
CA LYS A 64 12.95 10.60 -1.65
C LYS A 64 14.01 9.50 -1.57
N LEU A 65 13.71 8.30 -2.08
CA LEU A 65 14.57 7.11 -2.05
C LEU A 65 15.03 6.67 -3.44
N GLU A 66 14.77 7.45 -4.48
CA GLU A 66 14.96 7.08 -5.89
C GLU A 66 16.34 6.44 -6.15
N ARG A 67 17.42 7.11 -5.73
CA ARG A 67 18.81 6.66 -5.93
C ARG A 67 19.12 5.32 -5.24
N GLU A 68 18.42 5.02 -4.16
CA GLU A 68 18.55 3.77 -3.41
C GLU A 68 17.72 2.65 -4.04
N LEU A 69 16.55 2.98 -4.58
CA LEU A 69 15.62 2.03 -5.19
C LEU A 69 16.11 1.49 -6.53
N GLU A 70 16.74 2.31 -7.36
CA GLU A 70 17.32 1.90 -8.65
C GLU A 70 18.31 0.73 -8.52
N LYS A 71 18.92 0.57 -7.34
CA LYS A 71 19.90 -0.49 -7.06
C LYS A 71 19.25 -1.80 -6.64
N LEU A 72 17.94 -1.82 -6.42
CA LEU A 72 17.19 -2.98 -5.96
C LEU A 72 16.54 -3.71 -7.12
N LYS A 73 16.84 -5.00 -7.25
CA LYS A 73 16.12 -5.86 -8.18
C LYS A 73 14.70 -6.13 -7.66
N PRO A 74 13.69 -6.22 -8.54
CA PRO A 74 12.30 -6.48 -8.20
C PRO A 74 12.09 -7.96 -7.83
N GLU A 75 12.76 -8.41 -6.78
CA GLU A 75 12.67 -9.78 -6.29
C GLU A 75 11.54 -9.90 -5.24
N PRO A 76 10.71 -10.96 -5.29
CA PRO A 76 9.60 -11.13 -4.34
C PRO A 76 10.01 -11.09 -2.87
N LYS A 77 11.20 -11.62 -2.53
CA LYS A 77 11.73 -11.56 -1.16
C LYS A 77 12.02 -10.12 -0.70
N VAL A 78 12.51 -9.27 -1.61
CA VAL A 78 12.78 -7.86 -1.33
C VAL A 78 11.48 -7.11 -1.11
N THR A 79 10.50 -7.29 -2.00
CA THR A 79 9.19 -6.62 -1.89
C THR A 79 8.46 -7.03 -0.60
N ARG A 80 8.52 -8.30 -0.22
CA ARG A 80 7.97 -8.80 1.06
C ARG A 80 8.60 -8.10 2.27
N MET A 81 9.93 -7.96 2.28
CA MET A 81 10.63 -7.33 3.39
C MET A 81 10.35 -5.83 3.45
N VAL A 82 10.36 -5.14 2.30
CA VAL A 82 10.04 -3.70 2.22
C VAL A 82 8.61 -3.45 2.70
N ALA A 83 7.66 -4.31 2.32
CA ALA A 83 6.28 -4.23 2.80
C ALA A 83 6.20 -4.38 4.33
N TRP A 84 6.96 -5.31 4.92
CA TRP A 84 7.03 -5.44 6.38
C TRP A 84 7.64 -4.20 7.04
N LEU A 85 8.77 -3.71 6.53
CA LEU A 85 9.50 -2.57 7.08
C LEU A 85 8.68 -1.29 7.01
N ALA A 86 8.03 -1.03 5.87
CA ALA A 86 7.17 0.14 5.69
C ALA A 86 6.05 0.14 6.74
N TRP A 87 5.35 -0.99 6.92
CA TRP A 87 4.29 -1.09 7.92
C TRP A 87 4.83 -0.84 9.32
N TYR A 88 5.95 -1.48 9.69
CA TYR A 88 6.56 -1.34 11.00
C TYR A 88 6.97 0.10 11.29
N MET A 89 7.55 0.80 10.30
CA MET A 89 8.01 2.16 10.46
C MET A 89 6.87 3.17 10.58
N PHE A 90 5.81 3.03 9.77
CA PHE A 90 4.72 3.99 9.72
C PHE A 90 3.58 3.68 10.69
N SER A 91 3.41 2.41 11.06
CA SER A 91 2.35 1.96 11.98
C SER A 91 2.89 1.68 13.39
N GLY A 92 4.20 1.54 13.57
CA GLY A 92 4.80 1.24 14.89
C GLY A 92 4.51 -0.18 15.42
N THR A 93 3.83 -1.01 14.62
CA THR A 93 3.37 -2.35 14.99
C THR A 93 3.96 -3.41 14.06
N LYS A 94 4.04 -4.66 14.53
CA LYS A 94 4.66 -5.76 13.78
C LYS A 94 3.58 -6.54 13.01
N PRO A 95 3.53 -6.45 11.67
CA PRO A 95 2.57 -7.23 10.91
C PRO A 95 3.08 -8.64 10.63
N LYS A 96 2.17 -9.53 10.27
CA LYS A 96 2.46 -10.80 9.58
C LYS A 96 2.33 -10.57 8.07
N ILE A 97 3.37 -10.95 7.31
CA ILE A 97 3.32 -10.90 5.84
C ILE A 97 3.17 -12.31 5.27
N GLU A 98 2.12 -12.50 4.49
CA GLU A 98 1.93 -13.67 3.63
C GLU A 98 2.06 -13.25 2.17
N GLN A 99 2.81 -14.00 1.37
CA GLN A 99 3.05 -13.67 -0.03
C GLN A 99 2.91 -14.94 -0.87
N ARG A 100 2.08 -14.85 -1.92
CA ARG A 100 1.97 -15.83 -3.00
C ARG A 100 2.66 -15.25 -4.23
N VAL A 101 3.48 -16.06 -4.89
CA VAL A 101 4.16 -15.72 -6.15
C VAL A 101 3.68 -16.70 -7.20
N ILE A 102 3.21 -16.18 -8.32
CA ILE A 102 2.62 -16.92 -9.42
C ILE A 102 3.47 -16.62 -10.66
N PRO A 103 4.26 -17.58 -11.15
CA PRO A 103 4.93 -17.45 -12.45
C PRO A 103 3.89 -17.29 -13.55
N GLU A 104 4.09 -16.34 -14.45
CA GLU A 104 3.17 -16.07 -15.56
C GLU A 104 3.92 -16.23 -16.88
N PRO A 105 3.62 -17.27 -17.68
CA PRO A 105 4.30 -17.52 -18.94
C PRO A 105 4.22 -16.32 -19.89
N GLY A 106 5.35 -16.01 -20.54
CA GLY A 106 5.43 -14.87 -21.46
C GLY A 106 5.72 -13.51 -20.80
N PHE A 107 5.83 -13.46 -19.47
CA PHE A 107 6.18 -12.24 -18.74
C PHE A 107 7.49 -12.36 -17.96
N PRO A 108 8.32 -11.30 -17.94
CA PRO A 108 9.60 -11.32 -17.25
C PRO A 108 9.48 -11.21 -15.72
N TYR A 109 8.33 -10.75 -15.21
CA TYR A 109 8.06 -10.58 -13.79
C TYR A 109 6.90 -11.47 -13.36
N PRO A 110 7.02 -12.21 -12.25
CA PRO A 110 5.92 -13.00 -11.73
C PRO A 110 4.83 -12.08 -11.16
N VAL A 111 3.61 -12.60 -11.11
CA VAL A 111 2.54 -12.00 -10.32
C VAL A 111 2.78 -12.28 -8.85
N SER A 112 2.59 -11.28 -8.00
CA SER A 112 2.71 -11.42 -6.56
C SER A 112 1.47 -10.88 -5.87
N VAL A 113 0.86 -11.70 -5.03
CA VAL A 113 -0.21 -11.30 -4.12
C VAL A 113 0.36 -11.31 -2.70
N THR A 114 0.39 -10.14 -2.06
CA THR A 114 0.95 -9.97 -0.72
C THR A 114 -0.11 -9.45 0.23
N TYR A 115 -0.21 -10.08 1.40
CA TYR A 115 -1.10 -9.69 2.49
C TYR A 115 -0.27 -9.21 3.67
N VAL A 116 -0.55 -7.99 4.13
CA VAL A 116 -0.04 -7.40 5.37
C VAL A 116 -1.14 -7.47 6.41
N ARG A 117 -0.96 -8.31 7.43
CA ARG A 117 -1.95 -8.55 8.49
C ARG A 117 -1.47 -8.02 9.82
N ASP A 118 -2.27 -7.19 10.47
CA ASP A 118 -1.95 -6.64 11.77
C ASP A 118 -3.17 -6.66 12.71
N PRO A 119 -3.14 -7.44 13.80
CA PRO A 119 -4.20 -7.45 14.79
C PRO A 119 -4.23 -6.20 15.69
N ASN A 120 -3.18 -5.38 15.66
CA ASN A 120 -3.06 -4.15 16.44
C ASN A 120 -2.91 -2.93 15.53
N SER A 121 -3.52 -2.95 14.34
CA SER A 121 -3.39 -1.88 13.37
C SER A 121 -3.84 -0.53 13.95
N PRO A 122 -2.94 0.46 14.09
CA PRO A 122 -3.30 1.73 14.68
C PRO A 122 -4.29 2.51 13.78
N TRP A 123 -4.31 2.22 12.48
CA TRP A 123 -5.12 2.91 11.49
C TRP A 123 -6.62 2.72 11.68
N ASP A 124 -7.06 1.77 12.50
CA ASP A 124 -8.46 1.46 12.70
C ASP A 124 -8.85 0.89 14.07
N GLN A 125 -7.90 0.72 14.99
CA GLN A 125 -8.14 0.15 16.33
C GLN A 125 -9.11 0.97 17.21
N GLU A 126 -9.34 2.24 16.90
CA GLU A 126 -10.23 3.13 17.67
C GLU A 126 -11.42 3.67 16.85
N ILE A 127 -11.65 3.14 15.65
CA ILE A 127 -12.74 3.57 14.77
C ILE A 127 -13.70 2.41 14.59
N PHE A 128 -14.98 2.60 14.92
CA PHE A 128 -16.03 1.65 14.56
C PHE A 128 -16.96 2.28 13.52
N LEU A 129 -16.99 1.71 12.31
CA LEU A 129 -17.79 2.26 11.20
C LEU A 129 -19.05 1.44 10.90
N GLY A 130 -19.30 0.39 11.68
CA GLY A 130 -20.33 -0.61 11.40
C GLY A 130 -19.80 -1.71 10.47
N GLU A 131 -20.64 -2.72 10.23
CA GLU A 131 -20.26 -3.86 9.40
C GLU A 131 -19.89 -3.41 7.97
N TYR A 132 -18.82 -4.01 7.43
CA TYR A 132 -18.37 -3.84 6.04
C TYR A 132 -17.80 -2.46 5.65
N ARG A 133 -17.49 -1.57 6.60
CA ARG A 133 -16.84 -0.28 6.33
C ARG A 133 -15.45 -0.20 6.91
N ARG A 134 -14.44 -0.03 6.05
CA ARG A 134 -13.03 -0.05 6.44
C ARG A 134 -12.47 1.37 6.56
N ALA A 135 -11.75 1.67 7.65
CA ALA A 135 -11.16 3.00 7.87
C ALA A 135 -9.76 3.15 7.24
N SER A 136 -8.99 2.07 7.13
CA SER A 136 -7.55 2.08 6.81
C SER A 136 -7.18 2.30 5.33
N HIS A 137 -7.92 3.13 4.59
CA HIS A 137 -7.67 3.33 3.15
C HIS A 137 -6.39 4.10 2.83
N TYR A 138 -5.91 4.92 3.76
CA TYR A 138 -4.65 5.66 3.61
C TYR A 138 -3.43 4.75 3.41
N PRO A 139 -3.13 3.75 4.27
CA PRO A 139 -2.02 2.85 4.01
C PRO A 139 -2.18 2.06 2.70
N ALA A 140 -3.40 1.69 2.29
CA ALA A 140 -3.62 1.05 0.98
C ALA A 140 -3.15 1.95 -0.17
N GLY A 141 -3.58 3.21 -0.20
CA GLY A 141 -3.11 4.17 -1.21
C GLY A 141 -1.59 4.34 -1.20
N ALA A 142 -0.99 4.41 0.00
CA ALA A 142 0.46 4.56 0.14
C ALA A 142 1.24 3.38 -0.43
N TYR A 143 0.80 2.15 -0.15
CA TYR A 143 1.43 0.95 -0.71
C TYR A 143 1.28 0.86 -2.23
N GLU A 144 0.10 1.22 -2.75
CA GLU A 144 -0.15 1.22 -4.19
C GLU A 144 0.80 2.17 -4.93
N ALA A 145 0.84 3.43 -4.50
CA ALA A 145 1.69 4.44 -5.10
C ALA A 145 3.17 4.13 -4.93
N ALA A 146 3.57 3.59 -3.77
CA ALA A 146 4.95 3.21 -3.55
C ALA A 146 5.38 2.08 -4.50
N GLY A 147 4.55 1.05 -4.66
CA GLY A 147 4.79 -0.04 -5.61
C GLY A 147 4.85 0.44 -7.06
N ASN A 148 3.92 1.32 -7.46
CA ASN A 148 3.92 1.90 -8.81
C ASN A 148 5.12 2.81 -9.08
N THR A 149 5.51 3.64 -8.10
CA THR A 149 6.71 4.48 -8.21
C THR A 149 7.95 3.63 -8.38
N TYR A 150 8.07 2.57 -7.58
CA TYR A 150 9.14 1.59 -7.74
C TYR A 150 9.13 0.93 -9.13
N GLY A 151 7.96 0.53 -9.62
CA GLY A 151 7.81 -0.03 -10.96
C GLY A 151 8.24 0.93 -12.07
N VAL A 152 7.89 2.22 -11.97
CA VAL A 152 8.32 3.25 -12.93
C VAL A 152 9.84 3.43 -12.90
N LEU A 153 10.43 3.59 -11.71
CA LEU A 153 11.86 3.86 -11.56
C LEU A 153 12.73 2.67 -11.95
N VAL A 154 12.34 1.45 -11.57
CA VAL A 154 13.21 0.26 -11.69
C VAL A 154 12.91 -0.58 -12.91
N THR A 155 11.65 -0.69 -13.31
CA THR A 155 11.24 -1.54 -14.44
C THR A 155 10.71 -0.75 -15.63
N LYS A 156 10.85 0.59 -15.61
CA LYS A 156 10.32 1.49 -16.63
C LYS A 156 8.81 1.31 -16.85
N GLY A 157 8.10 1.01 -15.77
CA GLY A 157 6.66 0.77 -15.79
C GLY A 157 6.24 -0.59 -16.34
N ALA A 158 7.13 -1.58 -16.41
CA ALA A 158 6.76 -2.93 -16.83
C ALA A 158 5.88 -3.68 -15.82
N ILE A 159 5.81 -3.20 -14.57
CA ILE A 159 4.92 -3.73 -13.53
C ILE A 159 3.94 -2.64 -13.06
N ARG A 160 2.81 -3.10 -12.53
CA ARG A 160 1.82 -2.31 -11.80
C ARG A 160 1.58 -2.93 -10.44
N THR A 161 1.34 -2.09 -9.45
CA THR A 161 0.88 -2.50 -8.13
C THR A 161 -0.49 -1.90 -7.88
N LEU A 162 -1.40 -2.71 -7.34
CA LEU A 162 -2.68 -2.25 -6.80
C LEU A 162 -2.79 -2.70 -5.34
N ALA A 163 -3.34 -1.89 -4.45
CA ALA A 163 -3.44 -2.21 -3.03
C ALA A 163 -4.78 -1.80 -2.42
N ARG A 164 -5.36 -2.67 -1.59
CA ARG A 164 -6.70 -2.49 -0.99
C ARG A 164 -6.70 -3.03 0.43
N ILE A 165 -7.57 -2.47 1.26
CA ILE A 165 -7.90 -3.08 2.55
C ILE A 165 -8.97 -4.13 2.29
N THR A 166 -8.69 -5.38 2.61
CA THR A 166 -9.60 -6.51 2.41
C THR A 166 -10.29 -6.92 3.71
N LYS A 167 -9.67 -6.64 4.86
CA LYS A 167 -10.22 -6.82 6.22
C LYS A 167 -9.85 -5.65 7.12
N ALA A 168 -10.71 -5.29 8.06
CA ALA A 168 -10.45 -4.17 8.95
C ALA A 168 -11.08 -4.39 10.33
N ILE A 169 -10.33 -4.05 11.39
CA ILE A 169 -10.85 -4.05 12.76
C ILE A 169 -12.06 -3.11 12.86
N SER A 170 -12.01 -1.98 12.16
CA SER A 170 -13.12 -1.02 12.06
C SER A 170 -14.42 -1.58 11.46
N ALA A 171 -14.32 -2.66 10.69
CA ALA A 171 -15.45 -3.37 10.07
C ALA A 171 -15.90 -4.60 10.88
N GLY A 172 -15.27 -4.87 12.04
CA GLY A 172 -15.54 -6.03 12.91
C GLY A 172 -14.64 -7.24 12.69
N ASP A 173 -13.61 -7.15 11.82
CA ASP A 173 -12.65 -8.24 11.64
C ASP A 173 -11.67 -8.35 12.83
N LYS A 174 -11.05 -9.54 12.98
CA LYS A 174 -10.04 -9.79 14.03
C LYS A 174 -8.70 -9.09 13.79
N TYR A 175 -8.47 -8.58 12.59
CA TYR A 175 -7.23 -7.93 12.18
C TYR A 175 -7.48 -7.07 10.95
N THR A 176 -6.58 -6.12 10.73
CA THR A 176 -6.53 -5.32 9.51
C THR A 176 -5.66 -6.02 8.49
N GLU A 177 -6.16 -6.14 7.26
CA GLU A 177 -5.48 -6.77 6.14
C GLU A 177 -5.39 -5.80 4.98
N LEU A 178 -4.16 -5.43 4.63
CA LEU A 178 -3.84 -4.77 3.38
C LEU A 178 -3.36 -5.82 2.40
N ALA A 179 -4.12 -6.04 1.34
CA ALA A 179 -3.71 -6.85 0.21
C ALA A 179 -3.12 -5.95 -0.88
N PHE A 180 -1.97 -6.30 -1.43
CA PHE A 180 -1.46 -5.66 -2.64
C PHE A 180 -1.00 -6.69 -3.66
N VAL A 181 -1.31 -6.39 -4.91
CA VAL A 181 -1.09 -7.25 -6.06
C VAL A 181 -0.13 -6.52 -7.00
N THR A 182 1.02 -7.12 -7.25
CA THR A 182 2.00 -6.63 -8.23
C THR A 182 1.99 -7.56 -9.44
N VAL A 183 1.73 -7.00 -10.61
CA VAL A 183 1.54 -7.74 -11.87
C VAL A 183 2.31 -7.07 -13.01
N PRO A 184 2.64 -7.82 -14.08
CA PRO A 184 2.98 -7.20 -15.37
C PRO A 184 1.90 -6.20 -15.80
N ALA A 185 2.32 -5.04 -16.33
CA ALA A 185 1.39 -3.96 -16.64
C ALA A 185 0.28 -4.37 -17.62
N GLN A 186 0.59 -5.27 -18.56
CA GLN A 186 -0.35 -5.78 -19.56
C GLN A 186 -1.47 -6.65 -18.96
N LEU A 187 -1.28 -7.16 -17.75
CA LEU A 187 -2.26 -7.99 -17.03
C LEU A 187 -3.02 -7.20 -15.96
N ALA A 188 -2.71 -5.91 -15.80
CA ALA A 188 -3.30 -5.07 -14.77
C ALA A 188 -4.71 -4.62 -15.17
N SER A 189 -5.66 -5.56 -15.17
CA SER A 189 -7.09 -5.32 -15.41
C SER A 189 -7.92 -5.62 -14.15
N GLU A 190 -9.10 -5.02 -14.06
CA GLU A 190 -10.04 -5.26 -12.96
C GLU A 190 -10.35 -6.76 -12.79
N ASP A 191 -10.79 -7.43 -13.86
CA ASP A 191 -11.15 -8.85 -13.85
C ASP A 191 -10.01 -9.77 -13.42
N TYR A 192 -8.79 -9.50 -13.89
CA TYR A 192 -7.64 -10.33 -13.54
C TYR A 192 -7.30 -10.19 -12.05
N ILE A 193 -7.34 -8.97 -11.51
CA ILE A 193 -7.05 -8.72 -10.10
C ILE A 193 -8.16 -9.29 -9.20
N GLU A 194 -9.44 -9.15 -9.58
CA GLU A 194 -10.57 -9.75 -8.87
C GLU A 194 -10.49 -11.29 -8.86
N SER A 195 -9.99 -11.91 -9.94
CA SER A 195 -9.77 -13.36 -9.97
C SER A 195 -8.71 -13.85 -8.97
N LEU A 196 -7.77 -12.97 -8.58
CA LEU A 196 -6.70 -13.25 -7.63
C LEU A 196 -7.12 -12.96 -6.18
N VAL A 197 -7.87 -11.89 -5.97
CA VAL A 197 -8.35 -11.44 -4.67
C VAL A 197 -9.80 -10.96 -4.80
N PRO A 198 -10.80 -11.83 -4.53
CA PRO A 198 -12.20 -11.45 -4.70
C PRO A 198 -12.63 -10.30 -3.79
N GLY A 199 -13.39 -9.35 -4.34
CA GLY A 199 -13.86 -8.15 -3.67
C GLY A 199 -12.79 -7.07 -3.50
N PHE A 200 -11.69 -7.15 -4.26
CA PHE A 200 -10.57 -6.21 -4.18
C PHE A 200 -11.05 -4.76 -4.35
N PHE A 201 -11.93 -4.50 -5.31
CA PHE A 201 -12.40 -3.16 -5.64
C PHE A 201 -13.72 -2.77 -4.96
N SER A 202 -14.11 -3.48 -3.90
CA SER A 202 -15.39 -3.28 -3.17
C SER A 202 -15.62 -1.85 -2.67
N GLU A 203 -14.57 -1.15 -2.23
CA GLU A 203 -14.67 0.22 -1.68
C GLU A 203 -13.93 1.25 -2.53
N ILE A 204 -12.78 0.89 -3.09
CA ILE A 204 -12.00 1.77 -3.96
C ILE A 204 -11.96 1.15 -5.36
N PRO A 205 -12.67 1.74 -6.34
CA PRO A 205 -12.84 1.13 -7.66
C PRO A 205 -11.53 1.12 -8.44
N PHE A 206 -11.39 0.17 -9.38
CA PHE A 206 -10.20 0.05 -10.24
C PHE A 206 -9.91 1.35 -11.00
N LYS A 207 -10.95 1.99 -11.56
CA LYS A 207 -10.85 3.29 -12.24
C LYS A 207 -10.12 4.35 -11.42
N LYS A 208 -10.29 4.35 -10.09
CA LYS A 208 -9.64 5.33 -9.23
C LYS A 208 -8.12 5.18 -9.22
N SER A 209 -7.63 3.94 -9.24
CA SER A 209 -6.21 3.63 -9.37
C SER A 209 -5.65 4.12 -10.69
N GLN A 210 -6.39 3.94 -11.79
CA GLN A 210 -5.99 4.42 -13.11
C GLN A 210 -5.86 5.95 -13.13
N GLU A 211 -6.89 6.67 -12.66
CA GLU A 211 -6.88 8.14 -12.58
C GLU A 211 -5.69 8.66 -11.77
N LEU A 212 -5.38 8.04 -10.63
CA LEU A 212 -4.26 8.44 -9.79
C LEU A 212 -2.92 8.10 -10.44
N TYR A 213 -2.79 6.93 -11.05
CA TYR A 213 -1.58 6.57 -11.77
C TYR A 213 -1.28 7.57 -12.89
N GLU A 214 -2.25 7.86 -13.75
CA GLU A 214 -2.10 8.83 -14.83
C GLU A 214 -1.75 10.22 -14.30
N LYS A 215 -2.39 10.65 -13.21
CA LYS A 215 -2.13 11.94 -12.57
C LYS A 215 -0.70 12.08 -12.05
N TYR A 216 -0.17 11.05 -11.36
CA TYR A 216 1.13 11.14 -10.69
C TYR A 216 2.30 10.77 -11.59
N PHE A 217 2.09 9.93 -12.60
CA PHE A 217 3.16 9.45 -13.48
C PHE A 217 3.12 10.06 -14.89
N GLY A 218 2.01 10.68 -15.30
CA GLY A 218 1.86 11.21 -16.67
C GLY A 218 1.86 10.13 -17.75
N ILE A 219 1.65 8.87 -17.36
CA ILE A 219 1.67 7.68 -18.21
C ILE A 219 0.25 7.12 -18.22
N LYS A 220 -0.31 6.92 -19.41
CA LYS A 220 -1.60 6.24 -19.58
C LYS A 220 -1.55 4.85 -18.96
N TRP A 221 -2.59 4.48 -18.21
CA TRP A 221 -2.64 3.17 -17.55
C TRP A 221 -2.44 2.02 -18.54
#